data_AF-W5QCJ1-F1
#
_entry.id   AF-W5QCJ1-F1
#
_cell.length_a   1.000
_cell.length_b   1.000
_cell.length_c   1.000
_cell.angle_alpha   90.00
_cell.angle_beta   90.00
_cell.angle_gamma   90.00
#
_symmetry.space_group_name_H-M   'P 1'
#
loop_
_entity.id
_entity.type
_entity.pdbx_description
1 polymer ?
#
loop_
_entity_poly.entity_id
_entity_poly.type
_entity_poly.pdbx_seq_one_letter_code
_entity_poly.pdbx_strand_id
1 'polypeptide(L)'
;SVIFIRDKNSRGQEVSGYIDYAHRLKTEDFEVYFSGKKRLLPRPTDMSFYNWDSHIAVWNSTPNYQVIADNPEGLLFKYKRDRKILNVDPKAQPGDNSTRSPIITELYTQAVIFDHVSRRKT
;
A
#
# COMPACT_ATOMS: atom_id res chain seq x y z
N SER A 1 3.75 -8.03 2.14
CA SER A 1 4.13 -6.61 2.23
C SER A 1 3.02 -5.74 1.69
N VAL A 2 2.95 -4.50 2.15
CA VAL A 2 2.12 -3.43 1.60
C VAL A 2 3.07 -2.35 1.07
N ILE A 3 2.82 -1.82 -0.13
CA ILE A 3 3.63 -0.75 -0.72
C ILE A 3 2.78 0.51 -0.73
N PHE A 4 3.29 1.59 -0.15
CA PHE A 4 2.76 2.93 -0.36
C PHE A 4 3.50 3.60 -1.52
N ILE A 5 2.75 4.19 -2.45
CA ILE A 5 3.29 5.03 -3.52
C ILE A 5 2.51 6.33 -3.55
N ARG A 6 3.22 7.45 -3.71
CA ARG A 6 2.68 8.76 -4.08
C ARG A 6 3.46 9.26 -5.29
N ASP A 7 2.76 9.53 -6.38
CA ASP A 7 3.36 10.09 -7.59
C ASP A 7 2.28 10.64 -8.54
N LYS A 8 2.70 11.16 -9.70
CA LYS A 8 1.78 11.63 -10.73
C LYS A 8 1.37 10.54 -11.71
N ASN A 9 0.08 10.48 -12.03
CA ASN A 9 -0.44 9.60 -13.07
C ASN A 9 -0.16 10.16 -14.49
N SER A 10 -0.57 9.44 -15.54
CA SER A 10 -0.35 9.85 -16.93
C SER A 10 -1.05 11.16 -17.33
N ARG A 11 -2.00 11.64 -16.53
CA ARG A 11 -2.67 12.95 -16.71
C ARG A 11 -1.99 14.06 -15.91
N GLY A 12 -0.89 13.78 -15.23
CA GLY A 12 -0.17 14.73 -14.37
C GLY A 12 -0.82 14.95 -12.99
N GLN A 13 -1.91 14.24 -12.68
CA GLN A 13 -2.61 14.35 -11.40
C GLN A 13 -1.84 13.59 -10.34
N GLU A 14 -1.78 14.15 -9.15
CA GLU A 14 -1.11 13.54 -8.02
C GLU A 14 -2.02 12.49 -7.37
N VAL A 15 -1.50 11.29 -7.22
CA VAL A 15 -2.21 10.16 -6.63
C VAL A 15 -1.34 9.49 -5.56
N SER A 16 -1.98 8.95 -4.53
CA SER A 16 -1.31 8.12 -3.53
C SER A 16 -2.16 6.94 -3.12
N GLY A 17 -1.54 5.87 -2.64
CA GLY A 17 -2.29 4.72 -2.16
C GLY A 17 -1.42 3.59 -1.64
N TYR A 18 -2.06 2.69 -0.90
CA TYR A 18 -1.46 1.46 -0.40
C TYR A 18 -1.85 0.29 -1.28
N ILE A 19 -0.87 -0.52 -1.67
CA ILE A 19 -1.01 -1.65 -2.58
C ILE A 19 -0.67 -2.93 -1.81
N ASP A 20 -1.59 -3.90 -1.82
CA ASP A 20 -1.29 -5.26 -1.38
C ASP A 20 -0.37 -5.92 -2.41
N TYR A 21 0.93 -5.84 -2.17
CA TYR A 21 1.93 -6.29 -3.14
C TYR A 21 1.80 -7.77 -3.48
N ALA A 22 1.51 -8.61 -2.49
CA ALA A 22 1.37 -10.05 -2.69
C ALA A 22 0.11 -10.39 -3.51
N HIS A 23 -0.99 -9.68 -3.32
CA HIS A 23 -2.14 -9.81 -4.22
C HIS A 23 -1.79 -9.31 -5.61
N ARG A 24 -1.19 -8.12 -5.72
CA ARG A 24 -0.89 -7.47 -6.98
C ARG A 24 -0.03 -8.35 -7.88
N LEU A 25 1.04 -8.92 -7.32
CA LEU A 25 1.95 -9.86 -7.98
C LEU A 25 1.24 -11.11 -8.53
N LYS A 26 0.19 -11.58 -7.86
CA LYS A 26 -0.53 -12.80 -8.28
C LYS A 26 -1.52 -12.57 -9.42
N THR A 27 -2.02 -11.34 -9.55
CA THR A 27 -3.16 -11.03 -10.44
C THR A 27 -2.81 -10.11 -11.58
N GLU A 28 -1.54 -9.73 -11.72
CA GLU A 28 -1.07 -8.89 -12.80
C GLU A 28 0.32 -9.31 -13.24
N ASP A 29 0.63 -9.08 -14.51
CA ASP A 29 1.98 -9.25 -15.03
C ASP A 29 2.90 -8.14 -14.50
N PHE A 30 3.92 -8.54 -13.73
CA PHE A 30 4.91 -7.63 -13.17
C PHE A 30 6.15 -7.44 -14.05
N GLU A 31 6.28 -8.17 -15.16
CA GLU A 31 7.40 -8.02 -16.09
C GLU A 31 7.50 -6.57 -16.60
N VAL A 32 6.36 -5.93 -16.89
CA VAL A 32 6.32 -4.54 -17.35
C VAL A 32 6.83 -3.54 -16.31
N TYR A 33 6.69 -3.84 -15.01
CA TYR A 33 7.21 -2.99 -13.94
C TYR A 33 8.70 -3.25 -13.73
N PHE A 34 9.11 -4.51 -13.69
CA PHE A 34 10.52 -4.89 -13.49
C PHE A 34 11.41 -4.52 -14.66
N SER A 35 10.89 -4.54 -15.89
CA SER A 35 11.59 -4.06 -17.09
C SER A 35 11.59 -2.53 -17.22
N GLY A 36 10.91 -1.80 -16.33
CA GLY A 36 10.82 -0.34 -16.38
C GLY A 36 9.91 0.22 -17.49
N LYS A 37 9.23 -0.65 -18.26
CA LYS A 37 8.28 -0.23 -19.31
C LYS A 37 7.07 0.53 -18.74
N LYS A 38 6.74 0.30 -17.47
CA LYS A 38 5.62 0.95 -16.77
C LYS A 38 6.01 1.25 -15.32
N ARG A 39 5.52 2.37 -14.78
CA ARG A 39 5.59 2.67 -13.34
C ARG A 39 4.44 2.00 -12.59
N LEU A 40 4.72 1.47 -11.41
CA LEU A 40 3.69 0.96 -10.50
C LEU A 40 3.01 2.17 -9.84
N LEU A 41 1.72 2.37 -10.11
CA LEU A 41 0.93 3.45 -9.52
C LEU A 41 -0.29 2.87 -8.81
N PRO A 42 -0.76 3.52 -7.72
CA PRO A 42 -1.96 3.10 -7.02
C PRO A 42 -3.20 3.28 -7.92
N ARG A 43 -4.17 2.39 -7.77
CA ARG A 43 -5.43 2.37 -8.51
C ARG A 43 -6.62 2.34 -7.56
N PRO A 44 -7.81 2.77 -8.00
CA PRO A 44 -9.03 2.72 -7.17
C PRO A 44 -9.41 1.34 -6.61
N THR A 45 -8.85 0.25 -7.16
CA THR A 45 -9.09 -1.14 -6.71
C THR A 45 -8.08 -1.62 -5.67
N ASP A 46 -7.02 -0.85 -5.39
CA ASP A 46 -6.00 -1.23 -4.41
C ASP A 46 -6.50 -0.97 -2.97
N MET A 47 -5.67 -1.27 -1.96
CA MET A 47 -6.09 -1.18 -0.55
C MET A 47 -6.52 0.23 -0.17
N SER A 48 -5.84 1.23 -0.73
CA SER A 48 -6.35 2.58 -0.80
C SER A 48 -5.93 3.28 -2.08
N PHE A 49 -6.70 4.30 -2.42
CA PHE A 49 -6.41 5.24 -3.48
C PHE A 49 -6.90 6.61 -3.06
N TYR A 50 -6.07 7.62 -3.28
CA TYR A 50 -6.41 9.01 -3.09
C TYR A 50 -5.93 9.81 -4.29
N ASN A 51 -6.83 10.57 -4.90
CA ASN A 51 -6.49 11.57 -5.91
C ASN A 51 -6.46 12.94 -5.23
N TRP A 52 -5.30 13.58 -5.25
CA TRP A 52 -5.08 14.85 -4.53
C TRP A 52 -5.76 16.03 -5.23
N ASP A 53 -5.90 15.97 -6.55
CA ASP A 53 -6.58 17.02 -7.34
C ASP A 53 -8.10 16.99 -7.15
N SER A 54 -8.71 15.81 -7.14
CA SER A 54 -10.17 15.66 -7.00
C SER A 54 -10.65 15.39 -5.58
N HIS A 55 -9.74 15.16 -4.64
CA HIS A 55 -10.00 14.72 -3.27
C HIS A 55 -10.83 13.43 -3.15
N ILE A 56 -10.84 12.60 -4.19
CA ILE A 56 -11.53 11.30 -4.16
C ILE A 56 -10.67 10.27 -3.44
N ALA A 57 -11.22 9.72 -2.36
CA ALA A 57 -10.64 8.62 -1.58
C ALA A 57 -11.44 7.33 -1.80
N VAL A 58 -10.75 6.22 -2.02
CA VAL A 58 -11.32 4.88 -2.10
C VAL A 58 -10.47 3.93 -1.27
N TRP A 59 -11.08 2.95 -0.62
CA TRP A 59 -10.38 1.90 0.11
C TRP A 59 -11.09 0.56 -0.08
N ASN A 60 -10.29 -0.50 -0.27
CA ASN A 60 -10.81 -1.83 -0.56
C ASN A 60 -10.08 -2.88 0.27
N SER A 61 -10.82 -3.77 0.92
CA SER A 61 -10.20 -4.96 1.51
C SER A 61 -9.74 -5.91 0.41
N THR A 62 -8.54 -6.45 0.55
CA THR A 62 -7.96 -7.44 -0.38
C THR A 62 -8.06 -8.86 0.20
N PRO A 63 -7.69 -9.92 -0.52
CA PRO A 63 -7.63 -11.26 0.05
C PRO A 63 -6.69 -11.38 1.26
N ASN A 64 -5.64 -10.55 1.36
CA ASN A 64 -4.69 -10.60 2.47
C ASN A 64 -4.99 -9.63 3.60
N TYR A 65 -5.57 -8.45 3.32
CA TYR A 65 -5.78 -7.40 4.30
C TYR A 65 -7.24 -6.96 4.36
N GLN A 66 -7.73 -6.72 5.57
CA GLN A 66 -8.93 -5.93 5.81
C GLN A 66 -8.52 -4.48 6.03
N VAL A 67 -9.19 -3.56 5.35
CA VAL A 67 -8.97 -2.12 5.53
C VAL A 67 -9.94 -1.58 6.57
N ILE A 68 -9.43 -0.83 7.55
CA ILE A 68 -10.18 -0.19 8.63
C ILE A 68 -10.00 1.32 8.45
N ALA A 69 -11.02 1.98 7.90
CA ALA A 69 -10.98 3.40 7.50
C ALA A 69 -11.78 4.33 8.43
N ASP A 70 -12.56 3.76 9.35
CA ASP A 70 -13.40 4.44 10.34
C ASP A 70 -12.70 4.65 11.70
N ASN A 71 -11.41 4.32 11.78
CA ASN A 71 -10.62 4.49 13.00
C ASN A 71 -10.23 5.96 13.21
N PRO A 72 -10.49 6.57 14.40
CA PRO A 72 -10.18 7.97 14.68
C PRO A 72 -8.69 8.33 14.55
N GLU A 73 -7.79 7.37 14.76
CA GLU A 73 -6.34 7.58 14.64
C GLU A 73 -5.82 7.45 13.19
N GLY A 74 -6.73 7.26 12.23
CA GLY A 74 -6.41 7.14 10.82
C GLY A 74 -6.45 5.70 10.29
N LEU A 75 -5.97 5.53 9.07
CA LEU A 75 -6.09 4.30 8.30
C LEU A 75 -5.28 3.15 8.92
N LEU A 76 -5.92 2.00 9.11
CA LEU A 76 -5.27 0.77 9.58
C LEU A 76 -5.51 -0.38 8.62
N PHE A 77 -4.56 -1.31 8.57
CA PHE A 77 -4.69 -2.54 7.80
C PHE A 77 -4.55 -3.76 8.70
N LYS A 78 -5.56 -4.60 8.74
CA LYS A 78 -5.52 -5.85 9.50
C LYS A 78 -5.14 -7.00 8.60
N TYR A 79 -4.02 -7.65 8.87
CA TYR A 79 -3.64 -8.84 8.14
C TYR A 79 -4.60 -9.99 8.48
N LYS A 80 -5.26 -10.56 7.48
CA LYS A 80 -6.40 -11.47 7.71
C LYS A 80 -6.01 -12.78 8.39
N ARG A 81 -4.81 -13.29 8.10
CA ARG A 81 -4.36 -14.62 8.56
C ARG A 81 -4.10 -14.69 10.07
N ASP A 82 -3.42 -13.70 10.63
CA ASP A 82 -3.08 -13.67 12.06
C ASP A 82 -3.75 -12.52 12.83
N ARG A 83 -4.58 -11.73 12.14
CA ARG A 83 -5.37 -10.61 12.69
C ARG A 83 -4.53 -9.47 13.24
N LYS A 84 -3.22 -9.43 12.99
CA LYS A 84 -2.35 -8.34 13.43
C LYS A 84 -2.61 -7.06 12.64
N ILE A 85 -2.50 -5.95 13.34
CA ILE A 85 -2.70 -4.60 12.79
C ILE A 85 -1.37 -4.08 12.26
N LEU A 86 -1.40 -3.60 11.03
CA LEU A 86 -0.40 -2.77 10.41
C LEU A 86 -0.89 -1.32 10.47
N ASN A 87 -0.23 -0.50 11.27
CA ASN A 87 -0.49 0.94 11.35
C ASN A 87 0.39 1.68 10.34
N VAL A 88 -0.23 2.51 9.50
CA VAL A 88 0.46 3.23 8.42
C VAL A 88 0.67 4.71 8.69
N ASP A 89 0.25 5.22 9.86
CA ASP A 89 0.58 6.57 10.30
C ASP A 89 2.11 6.73 10.40
N PRO A 90 2.74 7.68 9.67
CA PRO A 90 4.18 7.94 9.72
C PRO A 90 4.71 8.25 11.13
N LYS A 91 3.87 8.71 12.05
CA LYS A 91 4.25 9.07 13.43
C LYS A 91 4.09 7.93 14.43
N ALA A 92 3.38 6.86 14.06
CA ALA A 92 3.17 5.69 14.90
C ALA A 92 4.14 4.55 14.54
N GLN A 93 4.25 3.57 15.45
CA GLN A 93 4.91 2.30 15.17
C GLN A 93 4.03 1.45 14.23
N PRO A 94 4.63 0.70 13.28
CA PRO A 94 3.87 -0.04 12.28
C PRO A 94 3.10 -1.25 12.84
N GLY A 95 3.39 -1.67 14.08
CA GLY A 95 2.73 -2.79 14.76
C GLY A 95 3.58 -4.06 14.85
N ASP A 96 3.03 -5.08 15.50
CA ASP A 96 3.73 -6.34 15.79
C ASP A 96 4.18 -7.08 14.52
N ASN A 97 5.43 -7.54 14.52
CA ASN A 97 6.07 -8.23 13.39
C ASN A 97 5.97 -7.43 12.07
N SER A 98 5.82 -6.10 12.17
CA SER A 98 5.74 -5.20 11.04
C SER A 98 6.92 -4.24 11.04
N THR A 99 7.39 -3.87 9.86
CA THR A 99 8.41 -2.82 9.66
C THR A 99 7.89 -1.78 8.68
N ARG A 100 8.45 -0.57 8.73
CA ARG A 100 8.20 0.51 7.79
C ARG A 100 9.53 1.01 7.26
N SER A 101 9.74 0.87 5.96
CA SER A 101 10.98 1.18 5.27
C SER A 101 10.72 2.22 4.18
N PRO A 102 10.99 3.52 4.44
CA PRO A 102 10.98 4.53 3.40
C PRO A 102 12.02 4.20 2.34
N ILE A 103 11.65 4.33 1.07
CA ILE A 103 12.54 4.05 -0.06
C ILE A 103 12.98 5.38 -0.67
N ILE A 104 14.28 5.64 -0.65
CA ILE A 104 14.88 6.79 -1.33
C ILE A 104 14.99 6.44 -2.82
N THR A 105 14.30 7.20 -3.67
CA THR A 105 14.27 6.95 -5.10
C THR A 105 13.89 8.22 -5.86
N GLU A 106 14.32 8.32 -7.12
CA GLU A 106 13.88 9.36 -8.06
C GLU A 106 12.68 8.92 -8.90
N LEU A 107 12.26 7.65 -8.78
CA LEU A 107 11.17 7.09 -9.59
C LEU A 107 9.79 7.57 -9.15
N TYR A 108 9.63 7.87 -7.86
CA TYR A 108 8.37 8.27 -7.25
C TYR A 108 8.59 9.46 -6.32
N THR A 109 7.59 10.32 -6.20
CA THR A 109 7.60 11.40 -5.22
C THR A 109 7.74 10.85 -3.79
N GLN A 110 7.10 9.72 -3.49
CA GLN A 110 7.27 8.99 -2.24
C GLN A 110 7.01 7.50 -2.43
N ALA A 111 7.86 6.67 -1.82
CA ALA A 111 7.65 5.23 -1.74
C ALA A 111 7.99 4.70 -0.35
N VAL A 112 7.14 3.84 0.21
CA VAL A 112 7.38 3.21 1.51
C VAL A 112 6.95 1.75 1.44
N ILE A 113 7.78 0.84 1.95
CA ILE A 113 7.45 -0.58 2.07
C ILE A 113 7.10 -0.88 3.52
N PHE A 114 5.98 -1.58 3.71
CA PHE A 114 5.59 -2.16 4.97
C PHE A 114 5.65 -3.68 4.88
N ASP A 115 6.62 -4.28 5.56
CA ASP A 115 6.74 -5.74 5.62
C ASP A 115 6.10 -6.26 6.89
N HIS A 116 5.24 -7.26 6.75
CA HIS A 116 4.62 -7.97 7.86
C HIS A 116 5.02 -9.45 7.82
N VAL A 117 5.68 -9.92 8.87
CA VAL A 117 6.14 -11.30 9.00
C VAL A 117 5.09 -12.11 9.74
N SER A 118 4.37 -12.95 9.00
CA SER A 118 3.51 -13.93 9.63
C SER A 118 4.34 -15.00 10.32
N ARG A 119 4.09 -15.25 11.60
CA ARG A 119 4.62 -16.47 12.22
C ARG A 119 3.91 -17.67 11.59
N ARG A 120 4.66 -18.62 11.03
CA ARG A 120 4.10 -19.95 10.77
C ARG A 120 3.72 -20.55 12.12
N LYS A 121 2.53 -21.15 12.24
CA LYS A 121 2.33 -22.14 13.29
C LYS A 121 3.32 -23.27 12.98
N THR A 122 4.29 -23.47 13.87
CA THR A 122 4.94 -24.77 14.04
C THR A 122 3.89 -25.80 14.40
#